data_AF-A0A497AK27-F1
#
_entry.id   AF-A0A497AK27-F1
#
_cell.length_a   1.000
_cell.length_b   1.000
_cell.length_c   1.000
_cell.angle_alpha   90.00
_cell.angle_beta   90.00
_cell.angle_gamma   90.00
#
_symmetry.space_group_name_H-M   'P 1'
#
loop_
_entity.id
_entity.type
_entity.pdbx_description
1 polymer ?
#
loop_
_entity_poly.entity_id
_entity_poly.type
_entity_poly.pdbx_seq_one_letter_code
_entity_poly.pdbx_strand_id
1 'polypeptide(L)'
;MNPNWITLLTAFIYVVAAIGAAEGLRKWRGYPAEFTRKFIHIAVGMWAYGTVLLFERRTFAIIPPLTFVLINAFSYRQGTFKAMETGDKENLGTIYFPISFAALIWLLWDRPHLLVAGLMPMTW
;
A
#
# COMPACT_ATOMS: atom_id res chain seq x y z
N MET A 1 0.72 -11.17 -23.02
CA MET A 1 1.28 -10.05 -22.23
C MET A 1 2.30 -10.64 -21.27
N ASN A 2 3.42 -9.95 -20.98
CA ASN A 2 4.42 -10.44 -20.01
C ASN A 2 3.73 -10.64 -18.64
N PRO A 3 3.97 -11.76 -17.91
CA PRO A 3 3.38 -12.01 -16.59
C PRO A 3 3.50 -10.82 -15.62
N ASN A 4 4.59 -10.06 -15.71
CA ASN A 4 4.82 -8.90 -14.86
C ASN A 4 3.86 -7.73 -15.12
N TRP A 5 3.39 -7.51 -16.36
CA TRP A 5 2.42 -6.44 -16.67
C TRP A 5 1.02 -6.76 -16.13
N ILE A 6 0.61 -8.03 -16.24
CA ILE A 6 -0.66 -8.49 -15.68
C ILE A 6 -0.62 -8.35 -14.16
N THR A 7 0.45 -8.84 -13.53
CA THR A 7 0.65 -8.74 -12.09
C THR A 7 0.68 -7.28 -11.61
N LEU A 8 1.34 -6.39 -12.35
CA LEU A 8 1.35 -4.97 -12.04
C LEU A 8 -0.06 -4.37 -12.07
N LEU A 9 -0.85 -4.68 -13.10
CA LEU A 9 -2.24 -4.24 -13.19
C LEU A 9 -3.07 -4.80 -12.03
N THR A 10 -2.91 -6.08 -11.70
CA THR A 10 -3.58 -6.71 -10.55
C THR A 10 -3.21 -6.02 -9.24
N ALA A 11 -1.94 -5.64 -9.04
CA ALA A 11 -1.51 -4.91 -7.85
C ALA A 11 -2.23 -3.57 -7.70
N PHE A 12 -2.33 -2.79 -8.78
CA PHE A 12 -3.05 -1.53 -8.74
C PHE A 12 -4.55 -1.72 -8.51
N ILE A 13 -5.17 -2.70 -9.16
CA ILE A 13 -6.59 -3.04 -8.94
C ILE A 13 -6.82 -3.42 -7.47
N TYR A 14 -5.95 -4.25 -6.91
CA TYR A 14 -6.04 -4.68 -5.51
C TYR A 14 -5.98 -3.48 -4.55
N VAL A 15 -4.98 -2.61 -4.70
CA VAL A 15 -4.80 -1.44 -3.82
C VAL A 15 -5.98 -0.47 -3.95
N VAL A 16 -6.42 -0.18 -5.18
CA VAL A 16 -7.58 0.70 -5.42
C VAL A 16 -8.86 0.09 -4.84
N ALA A 17 -9.06 -1.21 -4.97
CA ALA A 17 -10.19 -1.92 -4.38
C ALA A 17 -10.15 -1.86 -2.85
N ALA A 18 -8.99 -2.05 -2.22
CA ALA A 18 -8.83 -1.95 -0.78
C ALA A 18 -9.17 -0.53 -0.26
N ILE A 19 -8.68 0.51 -0.93
CA ILE A 19 -8.99 1.90 -0.58
C ILE A 19 -10.47 2.21 -0.80
N GLY A 20 -11.04 1.76 -1.93
CA GLY A 20 -12.45 1.93 -2.24
C GLY A 20 -13.36 1.23 -1.23
N ALA A 21 -12.98 0.03 -0.77
CA ALA A 21 -13.67 -0.68 0.29
C ALA A 21 -13.61 0.09 1.61
N ALA A 22 -12.45 0.63 2.00
CA ALA A 22 -12.31 1.45 3.20
C ALA A 22 -13.19 2.72 3.15
N GLU A 23 -13.19 3.42 2.01
CA GLU A 23 -14.05 4.59 1.77
C GLU A 23 -15.53 4.22 1.81
N GLY A 24 -15.90 3.09 1.20
CA GLY A 24 -17.26 2.55 1.23
C GLY A 24 -17.71 2.23 2.65
N LEU A 25 -16.85 1.61 3.46
CA LEU A 25 -17.09 1.35 4.88
C LEU A 25 -17.29 2.64 5.67
N ARG A 26 -16.48 3.69 5.41
CA ARG A 26 -16.67 5.01 6.04
C ARG A 26 -18.01 5.61 5.68
N LYS A 27 -18.36 5.64 4.39
CA LYS A 27 -19.61 6.27 3.91
C LYS A 27 -20.87 5.51 4.31
N TRP A 28 -20.83 4.19 4.30
CA TRP A 28 -22.00 3.36 4.60
C TRP A 28 -22.27 3.24 6.10
N ARG A 29 -21.23 3.01 6.89
CA ARG A 29 -21.37 2.70 8.33
C ARG A 29 -20.88 3.80 9.26
N GLY A 30 -20.32 4.88 8.72
CA GLY A 30 -19.79 5.99 9.52
C GLY A 30 -18.55 5.62 10.34
N TYR A 31 -17.80 4.58 9.96
CA TYR A 31 -16.62 4.16 10.72
C TYR A 31 -15.60 5.28 10.85
N PRO A 32 -14.92 5.41 12.01
CA PRO A 32 -13.96 6.47 12.23
C PRO A 32 -12.75 6.32 11.28
N ALA A 33 -12.11 7.44 10.96
CA ALA A 33 -10.96 7.49 10.05
C ALA A 33 -9.82 6.56 10.51
N GLU A 34 -9.61 6.44 11.83
CA GLU A 34 -8.64 5.53 12.43
C GLU A 34 -8.89 4.06 12.03
N PHE A 35 -10.14 3.61 12.08
CA PHE A 35 -10.51 2.24 11.72
C PHE A 35 -10.22 1.99 10.24
N THR A 36 -10.64 2.90 9.36
CA THR A 36 -10.39 2.76 7.92
C THR A 36 -8.92 2.82 7.57
N ARG A 37 -8.12 3.57 8.33
CA ARG A 37 -6.66 3.61 8.17
C ARG A 37 -6.00 2.28 8.51
N LYS A 38 -6.38 1.68 9.65
CA LYS A 38 -5.91 0.33 10.05
C LYS A 38 -6.31 -0.71 9.02
N PHE A 39 -7.56 -0.66 8.54
CA PHE A 39 -8.02 -1.54 7.47
C PHE A 39 -7.17 -1.42 6.20
N ILE A 40 -6.85 -0.20 5.76
CA ILE A 40 -5.98 0.03 4.58
C ILE A 40 -4.57 -0.54 4.82
N HIS A 41 -3.96 -0.33 6.00
CA HIS A 41 -2.62 -0.86 6.30
C HIS A 41 -2.59 -2.39 6.28
N ILE A 42 -3.62 -3.03 6.85
CA ILE A 42 -3.75 -4.50 6.82
C ILE A 42 -3.96 -4.96 5.38
N ALA A 43 -4.96 -4.42 4.69
CA ALA A 43 -5.30 -4.85 3.33
C ALA A 43 -4.15 -4.64 2.35
N VAL A 44 -3.62 -3.42 2.23
CA VAL A 44 -2.49 -3.13 1.34
C VAL A 44 -1.23 -3.87 1.80
N GLY A 45 -1.03 -4.03 3.11
CA GLY A 45 0.06 -4.81 3.69
C GLY A 45 0.06 -6.28 3.30
N MET A 46 -1.11 -6.91 3.22
CA MET A 46 -1.23 -8.29 2.75
C MET A 46 -0.80 -8.47 1.29
N TRP A 47 -0.67 -7.39 0.51
CA TRP A 47 -0.05 -7.45 -0.81
C TRP A 47 1.41 -7.92 -0.76
N ALA A 48 2.07 -7.92 0.39
CA ALA A 48 3.40 -8.53 0.60
C ALA A 48 3.49 -9.95 0.01
N TYR A 49 2.44 -10.77 0.20
CA TYR A 49 2.38 -12.12 -0.36
C TYR A 49 2.22 -12.08 -1.88
N GLY A 50 1.35 -11.22 -2.41
CA GLY A 50 1.19 -11.02 -3.85
C GLY A 50 2.49 -10.57 -4.51
N THR A 51 3.25 -9.70 -3.84
CA THR A 51 4.56 -9.23 -4.30
C THR A 51 5.53 -10.37 -4.53
N VAL A 52 5.69 -11.30 -3.58
CA VAL A 52 6.67 -12.39 -3.70
C VAL A 52 6.17 -13.59 -4.50
N LEU A 53 4.85 -13.79 -4.60
CA LEU A 53 4.26 -14.94 -5.29
C LEU A 53 3.99 -14.67 -6.77
N LEU A 54 3.73 -13.42 -7.17
CA LEU A 54 3.25 -13.09 -8.51
C LEU A 54 4.27 -12.33 -9.37
N PHE A 55 5.14 -11.50 -8.77
CA PHE A 55 6.14 -10.76 -9.55
C PHE A 55 7.39 -11.60 -9.80
N GLU A 56 7.88 -11.58 -11.04
CA GLU A 56 9.13 -12.26 -11.42
C GLU A 56 10.33 -11.30 -11.35
N ARG A 57 10.10 -9.99 -11.41
CA ARG A 57 11.14 -8.96 -11.45
C ARG A 57 10.96 -7.93 -10.34
N ARG A 58 12.03 -7.74 -9.55
CA ARG A 58 12.14 -6.70 -8.51
C ARG A 58 11.76 -5.31 -9.02
N THR A 59 12.19 -4.97 -10.24
CA THR A 59 11.94 -3.66 -10.85
C THR A 59 10.45 -3.39 -11.08
N PHE A 60 9.64 -4.43 -11.34
CA PHE A 60 8.20 -4.30 -11.48
C PHE A 60 7.49 -4.27 -10.11
N ALA A 61 7.93 -5.11 -9.18
CA ALA A 61 7.37 -5.20 -7.83
C ALA A 61 7.45 -3.88 -7.03
N ILE A 62 8.46 -3.05 -7.31
CA ILE A 62 8.66 -1.74 -6.66
C ILE A 62 7.75 -0.64 -7.19
N ILE A 63 7.18 -0.80 -8.39
CA ILE A 63 6.38 0.25 -9.03
C ILE A 63 5.15 0.59 -8.18
N PRO A 64 4.30 -0.36 -7.74
CA PRO A 64 3.13 -0.02 -6.92
C PRO A 64 3.45 0.78 -5.65
N PRO A 65 4.38 0.35 -4.76
CA PRO A 65 4.67 1.14 -3.56
C PRO A 65 5.27 2.50 -3.90
N LEU A 66 6.17 2.63 -4.89
CA LEU A 66 6.71 3.94 -5.28
C LEU A 66 5.64 4.87 -5.85
N THR A 67 4.73 4.37 -6.69
CA THR A 67 3.59 5.15 -7.17
C THR A 67 2.74 5.63 -6.00
N PHE A 68 2.53 4.80 -4.98
CA PHE A 68 1.79 5.18 -3.79
C PHE A 68 2.48 6.28 -2.98
N VAL A 69 3.82 6.22 -2.86
CA VAL A 69 4.62 7.33 -2.27
C VAL A 69 4.38 8.62 -3.03
N LEU A 70 4.45 8.59 -4.37
CA LEU A 70 4.29 9.79 -5.19
C LEU A 70 2.88 10.40 -5.06
N ILE A 71 1.84 9.57 -5.10
CA ILE A 71 0.45 10.00 -4.93
C ILE A 71 0.26 10.61 -3.54
N ASN A 72 0.73 9.96 -2.48
CA ASN A 72 0.58 10.46 -1.11
C ASN A 72 1.41 11.72 -0.86
N ALA A 73 2.64 11.79 -1.39
CA ALA A 73 3.47 12.99 -1.28
C ALA A 73 2.84 14.18 -2.02
N PHE A 74 2.23 13.95 -3.18
CA PHE A 74 1.52 14.98 -3.92
C PHE A 74 0.23 15.40 -3.19
N SER A 75 -0.54 14.45 -2.68
CA SER A 75 -1.76 14.73 -1.92
C SER A 75 -1.47 15.50 -0.63
N TYR A 76 -0.41 15.14 0.10
CA TYR A 76 0.06 15.87 1.28
C TYR A 76 0.37 17.35 0.97
N ARG A 77 0.86 17.65 -0.23
CA ARG A 77 1.10 19.04 -0.67
C ARG A 77 -0.17 19.77 -1.09
N GLN A 78 -1.28 19.07 -1.37
CA GLN A 78 -2.51 19.63 -1.93
C GLN A 78 -3.75 19.54 -1.03
N GLY A 79 -3.74 18.77 0.07
CA GLY A 79 -4.88 18.65 0.99
C GLY A 79 -6.12 17.97 0.38
N THR A 80 -5.92 17.03 -0.55
CA THR A 80 -6.97 16.49 -1.43
C THR A 80 -7.67 15.23 -0.92
N PHE A 81 -7.08 14.48 0.02
CA PHE A 81 -7.67 13.22 0.53
C PHE A 81 -8.22 13.38 1.95
N LYS A 82 -9.38 14.03 2.06
CA LYS A 82 -10.17 14.16 3.32
C LYS A 82 -10.42 12.83 4.03
N ALA A 83 -10.43 11.72 3.29
CA ALA A 83 -10.57 10.36 3.81
C ALA A 83 -9.44 9.91 4.75
N MET A 84 -8.22 10.40 4.51
CA MET A 84 -7.04 10.18 5.34
C MET A 84 -6.71 11.40 6.22
N GLU A 85 -7.16 12.60 5.82
CA GLU A 85 -6.77 13.89 6.41
C GLU A 85 -7.75 14.46 7.45
N THR A 86 -8.86 13.78 7.76
CA THR A 86 -9.77 14.29 8.81
C THR A 86 -9.21 13.97 10.20
N GLY A 87 -8.31 14.82 10.70
CA GLY A 87 -7.91 14.85 12.12
C GLY A 87 -6.49 15.30 12.37
N ASP A 88 -5.50 14.62 11.77
CA ASP A 88 -4.10 14.79 12.15
C ASP A 88 -3.19 14.98 10.93
N LYS A 89 -2.59 16.17 10.82
CA LYS A 89 -1.43 16.44 9.95
C LYS A 89 -0.19 15.59 10.31
N GLU A 90 -0.26 14.74 11.33
CA GLU A 90 0.88 14.02 11.92
C GLU A 90 1.03 12.56 11.45
N ASN A 91 0.10 11.98 10.69
CA ASN A 91 0.16 10.55 10.38
C ASN A 91 0.93 10.23 9.09
N LEU A 92 2.26 10.37 9.15
CA LEU A 92 3.21 10.07 8.06
C LEU A 92 3.27 8.58 7.66
N GLY A 93 2.52 7.70 8.34
CA GLY A 93 2.46 6.26 8.03
C GLY A 93 2.10 5.97 6.58
N THR A 94 1.26 6.79 5.95
CA THR A 94 0.88 6.65 4.53
C THR A 94 2.02 6.92 3.56
N ILE A 95 3.08 7.59 4.01
CA ILE A 95 4.31 7.86 3.27
C ILE A 95 5.39 6.84 3.65
N TYR A 96 5.63 6.63 4.94
CA TYR A 96 6.69 5.73 5.41
C TYR A 96 6.41 4.26 5.15
N PHE A 97 5.15 3.81 5.20
CA PHE A 97 4.77 2.44 4.89
C PHE A 97 5.19 2.05 3.46
N PRO A 98 4.75 2.74 2.38
CA PRO A 98 5.14 2.37 1.03
C PRO A 98 6.63 2.61 0.74
N ILE A 99 7.29 3.58 1.39
CA ILE A 99 8.77 3.73 1.31
C ILE A 99 9.46 2.48 1.87
N SER A 100 9.06 2.04 3.06
CA SER A 100 9.64 0.86 3.71
C SER A 100 9.34 -0.40 2.92
N PHE A 101 8.14 -0.49 2.32
CA PHE A 101 7.78 -1.58 1.42
C PHE A 101 8.72 -1.63 0.21
N ALA A 102 8.90 -0.51 -0.50
CA ALA A 102 9.81 -0.43 -1.63
C ALA A 102 11.26 -0.77 -1.23
N ALA A 103 11.72 -0.30 -0.07
CA ALA A 103 13.06 -0.58 0.44
C ALA A 103 13.25 -2.08 0.73
N LEU A 104 12.28 -2.74 1.38
CA LEU A 104 12.36 -4.18 1.65
C LEU A 104 12.29 -5.02 0.38
N ILE A 105 11.49 -4.63 -0.61
CA ILE A 105 11.53 -5.27 -1.94
C ILE A 105 12.93 -5.14 -2.55
N TRP A 106 13.55 -3.96 -2.47
CA TRP A 106 14.87 -3.74 -3.05
C TRP A 106 15.95 -4.60 -2.36
N LEU A 107 15.94 -4.63 -1.04
CA LEU A 107 16.99 -5.24 -0.22
C LEU A 107 16.84 -6.77 -0.05
N LEU A 108 15.60 -7.28 0.00
CA LEU A 108 15.29 -8.67 0.37
C LEU A 108 14.65 -9.48 -0.76
N TRP A 109 14.70 -9.00 -2.01
CA TRP A 109 14.09 -9.67 -3.17
C TRP A 109 14.45 -11.17 -3.27
N ASP A 110 15.74 -11.50 -3.11
CA ASP A 110 16.24 -12.87 -3.22
C ASP A 110 15.94 -13.72 -1.96
N ARG A 111 15.33 -13.12 -0.93
CA ARG A 111 14.92 -13.76 0.32
C ARG A 111 13.43 -13.48 0.60
N PRO A 112 12.52 -14.06 -0.19
CA PRO A 112 11.09 -13.70 -0.16
C PRO A 112 10.44 -13.93 1.21
N HIS A 113 10.90 -14.93 1.97
CA HIS A 113 10.42 -15.17 3.34
C HIS A 113 10.81 -14.03 4.30
N LEU A 114 12.03 -13.48 4.20
CA LEU A 114 12.44 -12.32 5.01
C LEU A 114 11.76 -11.05 4.53
N LEU A 115 11.51 -10.90 3.23
CA LEU A 115 10.77 -9.79 2.67
C LEU A 115 9.36 -9.74 3.28
N VAL A 116 8.61 -10.83 3.21
CA VAL A 116 7.26 -10.90 3.81
C VAL A 116 7.35 -10.69 5.32
N ALA A 117 8.22 -11.43 6.01
CA ALA A 117 8.37 -11.31 7.47
C ALA A 117 8.73 -9.88 7.93
N GLY A 118 9.54 -9.14 7.16
CA GLY A 118 9.89 -7.75 7.44
C GLY A 118 8.75 -6.76 7.17
N LEU A 119 7.83 -7.09 6.26
CA LEU A 119 6.65 -6.27 5.99
C LEU A 119 5.56 -6.47 7.04
N MET A 120 5.37 -7.69 7.54
CA MET A 120 4.25 -8.02 8.43
C MET A 120 4.13 -7.11 9.66
N PRO A 121 5.20 -6.71 10.38
CA PRO A 121 5.07 -5.78 11.50
C PRO A 121 4.48 -4.42 11.14
N MET A 122 4.61 -4.00 9.88
CA MET A 122 4.13 -2.69 9.40
C MET A 122 2.68 -2.74 8.90
N THR A 123 2.03 -3.92 8.88
CA THR A 123 0.67 -4.07 8.35
C THR A 123 -0.43 -3.81 9.37
N TRP A 124 -0.11 -3.55 10.65
CA TRP A 124 -1.09 -3.47 11.76
C TRP A 124 -1.11 -2.10 12.44
#